data_AF-A0A497MSU9-F1
#
_entry.id   AF-A0A497MSU9-F1
#
_cell.length_a   1.000
_cell.length_b   1.000
_cell.length_c   1.000
_cell.angle_alpha   90.00
_cell.angle_beta   90.00
_cell.angle_gamma   90.00
#
_symmetry.space_group_name_H-M   'P 1'
#
loop_
_entity.id
_entity.type
_entity.pdbx_description
1 polymer ?
#
loop_
_entity_poly.entity_id
_entity_poly.type
_entity_poly.pdbx_seq_one_letter_code
_entity_poly.pdbx_strand_id
1 'polypeptide(L)'
;MDMGQRVEDLESLIKSEGLEGLIGETHRLILSSLEKGNKTATEVLREIEGKHYITSYWQVVRALLQLKRIRCVREVGRRRTETTTAGIEPIYAITANGRHLLKTLEKRRSRSRS
;
A
#
# COMPACT_ATOMS: atom_id res chain seq x y z
N MET A 1 -17.50 -14.69 -17.11
CA MET A 1 -17.90 -13.28 -17.28
C MET A 1 -16.91 -12.44 -16.51
N ASP A 2 -15.98 -11.79 -17.21
CA ASP A 2 -14.99 -10.91 -16.59
C ASP A 2 -15.70 -9.60 -16.22
N MET A 3 -16.19 -9.54 -14.99
CA MET A 3 -16.72 -8.31 -14.40
C MET A 3 -15.54 -7.35 -14.24
N GLY A 4 -15.29 -6.55 -15.28
CA GLY A 4 -14.32 -5.46 -15.24
C GLY A 4 -14.59 -4.61 -14.01
N GLN A 5 -13.78 -4.81 -12.96
CA GLN A 5 -13.91 -4.08 -11.71
C GLN A 5 -13.79 -2.59 -12.03
N ARG A 6 -14.89 -1.86 -11.93
CA ARG A 6 -14.86 -0.39 -12.01
C ARG A 6 -13.86 0.08 -10.96
N VAL A 7 -12.81 0.73 -11.42
CA VAL A 7 -11.93 1.49 -10.55
C VAL A 7 -12.78 2.57 -9.92
N GLU A 8 -12.85 2.56 -8.59
CA GLU A 8 -13.63 3.56 -7.87
C GLU A 8 -13.01 4.94 -8.10
N ASP A 9 -13.79 6.01 -7.91
CA ASP A 9 -13.25 7.35 -7.87
C ASP A 9 -12.34 7.51 -6.64
N LEU A 10 -11.07 7.18 -6.84
CA LEU A 10 -10.06 7.17 -5.79
C LEU A 10 -9.78 8.56 -5.24
N GLU A 11 -9.94 9.61 -6.03
CA GLU A 11 -9.75 10.98 -5.55
C GLU A 11 -10.84 11.34 -4.54
N SER A 12 -12.10 11.02 -4.86
CA SER A 12 -13.21 11.19 -3.93
C SER A 12 -13.05 10.38 -2.65
N LEU A 13 -12.58 9.12 -2.74
CA LEU A 13 -12.32 8.27 -1.56
C LEU A 13 -11.18 8.78 -0.69
N ILE A 14 -10.07 9.21 -1.30
CA ILE A 14 -8.93 9.79 -0.58
C ILE A 14 -9.39 11.03 0.19
N LYS A 15 -10.21 11.86 -0.44
CA LYS A 15 -10.80 13.05 0.18
C LYS A 15 -11.75 12.71 1.33
N SER A 16 -12.68 11.77 1.13
CA SER A 16 -13.64 11.38 2.18
C SER A 16 -12.96 10.76 3.40
N GLU A 17 -11.83 10.08 3.21
CA GLU A 17 -11.03 9.49 4.29
C GLU A 17 -10.04 10.49 4.93
N GLY A 18 -10.00 11.75 4.45
CA GLY A 18 -9.07 12.77 4.96
C GLY A 18 -7.60 12.44 4.69
N LEU A 19 -7.31 11.73 3.59
CA LEU A 19 -5.96 11.27 3.22
C LEU A 19 -5.31 12.14 2.14
N GLU A 20 -5.92 13.27 1.80
CA GLU A 20 -5.34 14.27 0.89
C GLU A 20 -3.97 14.72 1.41
N GLY A 21 -2.96 14.74 0.53
CA GLY A 21 -1.58 15.07 0.88
C GLY A 21 -0.83 13.97 1.67
N LEU A 22 -1.52 12.96 2.21
CA LEU A 22 -0.89 11.84 2.93
C LEU A 22 -0.51 10.69 2.01
N ILE A 23 -1.25 10.47 0.91
CA ILE A 23 -0.94 9.44 -0.08
C ILE A 23 0.25 9.87 -0.93
N GLY A 24 1.39 9.19 -0.77
CA GLY A 24 2.65 9.58 -1.41
C GLY A 24 3.64 8.44 -1.64
N GLU A 25 4.93 8.74 -1.52
CA GLU A 25 6.01 7.82 -1.89
C GLU A 25 6.00 6.53 -1.05
N THR A 26 5.69 6.63 0.24
CA THR A 26 5.53 5.45 1.12
C THR A 26 4.45 4.51 0.60
N HIS A 27 3.29 5.03 0.23
CA HIS A 27 2.19 4.26 -0.35
C HIS A 27 2.60 3.64 -1.70
N ARG A 28 3.33 4.38 -2.53
CA ARG A 28 3.87 3.87 -3.81
C ARG A 28 4.80 2.68 -3.59
N LEU A 29 5.73 2.77 -2.63
CA LEU A 29 6.68 1.70 -2.31
C LEU A 29 5.96 0.45 -1.79
N ILE A 30 4.98 0.62 -0.91
CA ILE A 30 4.16 -0.48 -0.38
C ILE A 30 3.37 -1.15 -1.50
N LEU A 31 2.69 -0.39 -2.36
CA LEU A 31 1.92 -0.93 -3.48
C LEU A 31 2.84 -1.66 -4.48
N SER A 32 4.02 -1.11 -4.78
CA SER A 32 5.03 -1.76 -5.64
C SER A 32 5.56 -3.07 -5.05
N SER A 33 5.70 -3.15 -3.72
CA SER A 33 6.02 -4.40 -3.02
C SER A 33 4.88 -5.42 -3.16
N LEU A 34 3.64 -5.01 -2.92
CA LEU A 34 2.46 -5.89 -2.99
C LEU A 34 2.09 -6.33 -4.42
N GLU A 35 2.47 -5.58 -5.44
CA GLU A 35 2.32 -5.98 -6.84
C GLU A 35 3.09 -7.27 -7.16
N LYS A 36 4.19 -7.53 -6.44
CA LYS A 36 5.01 -8.75 -6.59
C LYS A 36 4.45 -9.96 -5.82
N GLY A 37 3.34 -9.79 -5.10
CA GLY A 37 2.70 -10.87 -4.33
C GLY A 37 2.29 -10.43 -2.93
N ASN A 38 1.42 -11.25 -2.31
CA ASN A 38 0.81 -10.97 -1.02
C ASN A 38 1.84 -11.01 0.12
N LYS A 39 1.83 -10.00 1.01
CA LYS A 39 2.87 -9.82 2.04
C LYS A 39 2.32 -9.33 3.36
N THR A 40 3.05 -9.59 4.44
CA THR A 40 2.84 -8.94 5.74
C THR A 40 3.51 -7.56 5.80
N ALA A 41 3.26 -6.82 6.88
CA ALA A 41 3.89 -5.50 7.08
C ALA A 41 5.40 -5.63 7.26
N THR A 42 5.88 -6.66 7.95
CA THR A 42 7.31 -6.97 8.11
C THR A 42 8.00 -7.26 6.77
N GLU A 43 7.37 -8.07 5.92
CA GLU A 43 7.94 -8.40 4.60
C GLU A 43 8.04 -7.15 3.72
N VAL A 44 6.99 -6.32 3.73
CA VAL A 44 6.98 -5.03 3.04
C VAL A 44 8.08 -4.12 3.58
N LEU A 45 8.22 -4.01 4.91
CA LEU A 45 9.27 -3.18 5.54
C LEU A 45 10.66 -3.61 5.05
N ARG A 46 10.99 -4.90 5.13
CA ARG A 46 12.29 -5.43 4.67
C ARG A 46 12.59 -5.11 3.21
N GLU A 47 11.56 -5.10 2.35
CA GLU A 47 11.75 -4.79 0.93
C GLU A 47 11.97 -3.30 0.63
N ILE A 48 11.45 -2.40 1.47
CA ILE A 48 11.45 -0.95 1.22
C ILE A 48 12.37 -0.17 2.15
N GLU A 49 12.96 -0.83 3.14
CA GLU A 49 13.99 -0.28 4.02
C GLU A 49 15.13 0.33 3.18
N GLY A 50 15.56 1.53 3.56
CA GLY A 50 16.59 2.29 2.85
C GLY A 50 16.16 2.96 1.53
N LYS A 51 14.94 2.76 1.03
CA LYS A 51 14.48 3.36 -0.25
C LYS A 51 13.79 4.73 -0.10
N HIS A 52 13.39 5.12 1.10
CA HIS A 52 12.78 6.41 1.44
C HIS A 52 12.88 6.64 2.96
N TYR A 53 12.38 7.78 3.48
CA TYR A 53 12.24 8.12 4.92
C TYR A 53 11.36 7.14 5.74
N ILE A 54 11.17 5.90 5.30
CA ILE A 54 10.49 4.87 6.08
C ILE A 54 11.52 4.34 7.08
N THR A 55 11.28 4.63 8.35
CA THR A 55 12.20 4.34 9.45
C THR A 55 11.62 3.36 10.46
N SER A 56 10.37 2.90 10.27
CA SER A 56 9.74 2.00 11.26
C SER A 56 8.62 1.12 10.70
N TYR A 57 8.44 -0.04 11.35
CA TYR A 57 7.31 -0.95 11.15
C TYR A 57 5.95 -0.25 11.26
N TRP A 58 5.78 0.63 12.25
CA TRP A 58 4.51 1.31 12.49
C TRP A 58 4.11 2.28 11.38
N GLN A 59 5.07 2.88 10.67
CA GLN A 59 4.78 3.67 9.47
C GLN A 59 4.22 2.79 8.35
N VAL A 60 4.78 1.59 8.15
CA VAL A 60 4.28 0.63 7.15
C VAL A 60 2.88 0.15 7.50
N VAL A 61 2.64 -0.22 8.77
CA VAL A 61 1.30 -0.62 9.24
C VAL A 61 0.29 0.50 9.02
N ARG A 62 0.63 1.74 9.40
CA ARG A 62 -0.26 2.90 9.23
C ARG A 62 -0.60 3.12 7.76
N ALA A 63 0.40 3.05 6.87
CA ALA A 63 0.18 3.23 5.44
C ALA A 63 -0.64 2.09 4.82
N LEU A 64 -0.46 0.84 5.27
CA LEU A 64 -1.31 -0.30 4.88
C LEU A 64 -2.77 -0.09 5.32
N LEU A 65 -3.00 0.42 6.53
CA LEU A 65 -4.35 0.73 7.01
C LEU A 65 -5.00 1.85 6.20
N GLN A 66 -4.24 2.90 5.86
CA GLN A 66 -4.72 3.97 4.96
C GLN A 66 -5.09 3.41 3.58
N LEU A 67 -4.24 2.56 2.99
CA LEU A 67 -4.54 1.90 1.71
C LEU A 67 -5.76 0.97 1.80
N LYS A 68 -5.97 0.31 2.95
CA LYS A 68 -7.15 -0.54 3.19
C LYS A 68 -8.43 0.29 3.23
N ARG A 69 -8.41 1.46 3.85
CA ARG A 69 -9.55 2.40 3.92
C ARG A 69 -10.01 2.85 2.53
N ILE A 70 -9.08 3.17 1.65
CA ILE A 70 -9.38 3.52 0.24
C ILE A 70 -9.43 2.31 -0.69
N ARG A 71 -9.58 1.09 -0.13
CA ARG A 71 -9.76 -0.18 -0.86
C ARG A 71 -8.66 -0.50 -1.87
N CYS A 72 -7.46 0.05 -1.70
CA CYS A 72 -6.29 -0.23 -2.53
C CYS A 72 -5.61 -1.55 -2.15
N VAL A 73 -5.79 -2.00 -0.91
CA VAL A 73 -5.33 -3.31 -0.43
C VAL A 73 -6.45 -3.98 0.37
N ARG A 74 -6.37 -5.31 0.47
CA ARG A 74 -7.26 -6.10 1.33
C ARG A 74 -6.47 -7.14 2.10
N GLU A 75 -6.97 -7.52 3.26
CA GLU A 75 -6.42 -8.63 4.03
C GLU A 75 -6.88 -9.96 3.45
N VAL A 76 -5.96 -10.92 3.32
CA VAL A 76 -6.22 -12.22 2.68
C VAL A 76 -5.84 -13.42 3.55
N GLY A 77 -5.36 -13.18 4.76
CA GLY A 77 -4.94 -14.21 5.70
C GLY A 77 -4.06 -13.62 6.78
N ARG A 78 -3.48 -14.52 7.59
CA ARG A 78 -2.56 -14.16 8.68
C ARG A 78 -1.35 -15.10 8.65
N ARG A 79 -0.17 -14.60 9.01
CA ARG A 79 1.09 -15.36 9.04
C ARG A 79 1.81 -15.09 10.34
N ARG A 80 2.38 -16.14 10.95
CA ARG A 80 3.31 -15.98 12.07
C ARG A 80 4.61 -15.38 11.54
N THR A 81 5.09 -14.30 12.15
CA THR A 81 6.37 -13.68 11.77
C THR A 81 7.34 -13.78 12.94
N GLU A 82 8.63 -13.82 12.63
CA GLU A 82 9.70 -13.92 13.63
C GLU A 82 10.00 -12.58 14.32
N THR A 83 9.11 -11.58 14.19
CA THR A 83 9.37 -10.25 14.73
C THR A 83 8.94 -10.15 16.20
N THR A 84 9.68 -9.33 16.96
CA THR A 84 9.35 -9.00 18.35
C THR A 84 8.11 -8.11 18.47
N THR A 85 7.68 -7.47 17.38
CA THR A 85 6.59 -6.48 17.40
C THR A 85 5.21 -7.10 17.24
N ALA A 86 5.06 -8.13 16.40
CA ALA A 86 3.80 -8.83 16.22
C ALA A 86 4.07 -10.31 15.89
N GLY A 87 3.76 -11.21 16.82
CA GLY A 87 3.94 -12.65 16.59
C GLY A 87 3.05 -13.21 15.47
N ILE A 88 1.94 -12.54 15.12
CA ILE A 88 1.04 -12.91 14.02
C ILE A 88 0.59 -11.64 13.28
N GLU A 89 0.91 -11.55 12.00
CA GLU A 89 0.59 -10.40 11.15
C GLU A 89 -0.47 -10.72 10.07
N PRO A 90 -1.31 -9.74 9.70
CA PRO A 90 -2.16 -9.84 8.51
C PRO A 90 -1.32 -9.87 7.23
N ILE A 91 -1.77 -10.67 6.26
CA ILE A 91 -1.25 -10.71 4.90
C ILE A 91 -2.13 -9.81 4.03
N TYR A 92 -1.53 -8.89 3.28
CA TYR A 92 -2.23 -7.98 2.38
C TYR A 92 -2.04 -8.37 0.92
N ALA A 93 -3.10 -8.18 0.12
CA ALA A 93 -3.09 -8.28 -1.33
C ALA A 93 -3.50 -6.95 -1.97
N ILE A 94 -2.86 -6.60 -3.08
CA ILE A 94 -3.21 -5.41 -3.87
C ILE A 94 -4.50 -5.62 -4.66
N THR A 95 -5.36 -4.61 -4.69
CA THR A 95 -6.62 -4.62 -5.46
C THR A 95 -6.44 -3.95 -6.83
N ALA A 96 -7.49 -3.93 -7.66
CA ALA A 96 -7.49 -3.14 -8.90
C ALA A 96 -7.28 -1.64 -8.63
N ASN A 97 -7.94 -1.10 -7.59
CA ASN A 97 -7.73 0.27 -7.13
C ASN A 97 -6.28 0.52 -6.69
N GLY A 98 -5.66 -0.44 -6.01
CA GLY A 98 -4.25 -0.35 -5.62
C GLY A 98 -3.31 -0.27 -6.81
N ARG A 99 -3.54 -1.10 -7.84
CA ARG A 99 -2.76 -1.05 -9.10
C ARG A 99 -2.98 0.26 -9.85
N HIS A 100 -4.21 0.78 -9.87
CA HIS A 100 -4.49 2.08 -10.47
C HIS A 100 -3.75 3.21 -9.74
N LEU A 101 -3.84 3.25 -8.41
CA LEU A 101 -3.15 4.23 -7.58
C LEU A 101 -1.63 4.17 -7.76
N LEU A 102 -1.04 2.96 -7.80
CA LEU A 102 0.39 2.76 -8.05
C LEU A 102 0.83 3.44 -9.35
N LYS A 103 0.12 3.16 -10.46
CA LYS A 103 0.41 3.78 -11.77
C LYS A 103 0.30 5.31 -11.72
N THR A 104 -0.68 5.84 -11.00
CA THR A 104 -0.85 7.29 -10.83
C THR A 104 0.32 7.91 -10.07
N LEU A 105 0.79 7.27 -8.99
CA LEU A 105 1.93 7.74 -8.20
C LEU A 105 3.25 7.65 -8.97
N GLU A 106 3.45 6.60 -9.78
CA GLU A 106 4.62 6.45 -10.65
C GLU A 106 4.70 7.56 -11.70
N LYS A 107 3.57 7.89 -12.35
CA LYS A 107 3.49 9.00 -13.31
C LYS A 107 3.78 10.36 -12.66
N ARG A 108 3.31 10.59 -11.43
CA ARG A 108 3.60 11.84 -10.69
C ARG A 108 5.10 11.96 -10.39
N ARG A 109 5.73 10.85 -9.97
CA ARG A 109 7.17 10.79 -9.65
C ARG A 109 8.08 10.98 -10.85
N SER A 110 7.71 10.50 -12.04
CA SER A 110 8.50 10.73 -13.26
C SER A 110 8.48 12.20 -13.68
N ARG A 111 7.32 12.86 -13.53
CA ARG A 111 7.17 14.30 -13.84
C ARG A 111 7.93 15.21 -12.89
N SER A 112 8.05 14.84 -11.61
CA SER A 112 8.83 15.64 -10.63
C SER A 112 10.35 15.50 -10.77
N ARG A 113 10.82 14.63 -11.68
CA ARG A 113 12.26 14.40 -11.95
C ARG A 113 12.71 14.88 -13.33
N SER A 114 11.77 15.38 -14.14
CA SER A 114 12.03 16.06 -15.42
C SER A 114 12.08 17.56 -15.18
#